data_AF-A0A536ZED7-F1
#
_entry.id   AF-A0A536ZED7-F1
#
_cell.length_a   1.000
_cell.length_b   1.000
_cell.length_c   1.000
_cell.angle_alpha   90.00
_cell.angle_beta   90.00
_cell.angle_gamma   90.00
#
_symmetry.space_group_name_H-M   'P 1'
#
loop_
_entity.id
_entity.type
_entity.pdbx_description
1 polymer ?
#
loop_
_entity_poly.entity_id
_entity_poly.type
_entity_poly.pdbx_seq_one_letter_code
_entity_poly.pdbx_strand_id
1 'polypeptide(L)'
;MHDYSKHQSLPPRPNLRWRLIAACFGSLMGIPSTRYADVERVLRSNLDLRYVASVVALRALRKIGGLAARIGAVAPRLRRSTGNVDDGSVAAKQPIIELQLQRDEGEGLRIPEIWTSPARRPFPRHIFQTWKSKTHVPENYARWSESVKIRNANFEHFLWDDFDNRKFIADYYPWFLAIYDAYPREIYRADAVRYFFMYQFGGIYLDMDTECLEPLAPLFDSSADVWLGRMGNDADFPHSIPNAIMASRSFQEFWLLAMHFLVENATTTVESHTQALAGPETMTGSILLKKTYDTYVSG
;
A
#
# COMPACT_ATOMS: atom_id res chain seq x y z
N MET A 1 21.22 -10.14 -12.27
CA MET A 1 19.97 -10.58 -12.92
C MET A 1 19.53 -11.85 -12.21
N HIS A 2 18.40 -11.82 -11.51
CA HIS A 2 17.85 -12.99 -10.82
C HIS A 2 16.79 -13.65 -11.70
N ASP A 3 16.78 -14.98 -11.75
CA ASP A 3 15.79 -15.76 -12.50
C ASP A 3 14.53 -15.98 -11.65
N TYR A 4 13.39 -15.47 -12.15
CA TYR A 4 12.08 -15.59 -11.52
C TYR A 4 11.11 -16.50 -12.29
N SER A 5 11.62 -17.39 -13.15
CA SER A 5 10.81 -18.40 -13.85
C SER A 5 10.06 -19.36 -12.90
N LYS A 6 10.51 -19.45 -11.65
CA LYS A 6 9.88 -20.24 -10.58
C LYS A 6 8.90 -19.39 -9.79
N HIS A 7 7.70 -19.92 -9.56
CA HIS A 7 6.65 -19.28 -8.77
C HIS A 7 6.06 -20.22 -7.73
N GLN A 8 5.45 -19.65 -6.69
CA GLN A 8 4.65 -20.37 -5.69
C GLN A 8 3.21 -19.86 -5.74
N SER A 9 2.23 -20.77 -5.83
CA SER A 9 0.82 -20.45 -5.96
C SER A 9 0.05 -20.80 -4.69
N LEU A 10 -0.80 -19.89 -4.18
CA LEU A 10 -1.61 -20.12 -2.97
C LEU A 10 -3.08 -20.40 -3.32
N PRO A 11 -3.69 -21.48 -2.77
CA PRO A 11 -5.11 -21.75 -2.94
C PRO A 11 -5.98 -20.86 -2.01
N PRO A 12 -7.25 -20.56 -2.38
CA PRO A 12 -8.19 -19.83 -1.54
C PRO A 12 -8.49 -20.56 -0.21
N ARG A 13 -8.53 -19.83 0.91
CA ARG A 13 -8.90 -20.37 2.24
C ARG A 13 -10.25 -19.80 2.71
N PRO A 14 -11.35 -20.59 2.73
CA PRO A 14 -12.70 -20.08 2.96
C PRO A 14 -13.00 -19.43 4.34
N ASN A 15 -12.07 -19.49 5.31
CA ASN A 15 -12.33 -19.11 6.71
C ASN A 15 -11.29 -18.15 7.31
N LEU A 16 -10.33 -17.65 6.55
CA LEU A 16 -9.28 -16.73 7.03
C LEU A 16 -9.76 -15.27 7.10
N ARG A 17 -10.84 -14.94 6.38
CA ARG A 17 -11.38 -13.58 6.16
C ARG A 17 -11.68 -12.87 7.46
N TRP A 18 -12.37 -13.57 8.34
CA TRP A 18 -12.81 -13.02 9.62
C TRP A 18 -11.68 -12.97 10.65
N ARG A 19 -10.68 -13.85 10.52
CA ARG A 19 -9.52 -13.96 11.42
C ARG A 19 -8.57 -12.77 11.24
N LEU A 20 -8.34 -12.34 9.99
CA LEU A 20 -7.44 -11.22 9.64
C LEU A 20 -8.10 -9.84 9.79
N ILE A 21 -9.38 -9.72 9.43
CA ILE A 21 -10.16 -8.48 9.68
C ILE A 21 -10.21 -8.20 11.18
N ALA A 22 -10.43 -9.21 12.02
CA ALA A 22 -10.40 -9.09 13.48
C ALA A 22 -9.04 -8.63 14.02
N ALA A 23 -7.94 -9.20 13.52
CA ALA A 23 -6.58 -8.84 13.93
C ALA A 23 -6.20 -7.41 13.53
N CYS A 24 -6.48 -7.01 12.29
CA CYS A 24 -6.23 -5.65 11.81
C CYS A 24 -7.03 -4.60 12.61
N PHE A 25 -8.31 -4.87 12.88
CA PHE A 25 -9.15 -3.97 13.70
C PHE A 25 -8.73 -3.94 15.18
N GLY A 26 -8.30 -5.06 15.75
CA GLY A 26 -7.82 -5.14 17.14
C GLY A 26 -6.57 -4.28 17.37
N SER A 27 -5.59 -4.38 16.46
CA SER A 27 -4.39 -3.54 16.46
C SER A 27 -4.72 -2.05 16.23
N LEU A 28 -5.64 -1.73 15.31
CA LEU A 28 -6.06 -0.35 15.03
C LEU A 28 -6.80 0.31 16.21
N MET A 29 -7.39 -0.48 17.10
CA MET A 29 -8.19 -0.03 18.24
C MET A 29 -7.44 -0.06 19.57
N GLY A 30 -6.15 -0.42 19.58
CA GLY A 30 -5.34 -0.48 20.79
C GLY A 30 -5.84 -1.51 21.81
N ILE A 31 -6.49 -2.58 21.35
CA ILE A 31 -6.96 -3.66 22.23
C ILE A 31 -5.78 -4.58 22.50
N PRO A 32 -5.28 -4.70 23.75
CA PRO A 32 -4.16 -5.58 24.06
C PRO A 32 -4.55 -7.03 23.78
N SER A 33 -3.73 -7.72 22.99
CA SER A 33 -3.93 -9.12 22.65
C SER A 33 -4.00 -9.99 23.90
N THR A 34 -5.19 -10.45 24.31
CA THR A 34 -5.26 -11.53 25.31
C THR A 34 -6.34 -12.58 25.09
N ARG A 35 -7.25 -12.48 24.10
CA ARG A 35 -8.04 -13.64 23.65
C ARG A 35 -8.78 -13.35 22.34
N TYR A 36 -8.24 -13.92 21.26
CA TYR A 36 -8.82 -13.98 19.91
C TYR A 36 -10.33 -14.37 19.89
N ALA A 37 -10.78 -15.18 20.84
CA ALA A 37 -12.18 -15.61 20.98
C ALA A 37 -13.16 -14.51 21.46
N ASP A 38 -12.68 -13.44 22.10
CA ASP A 38 -13.54 -12.32 22.53
C ASP A 38 -13.85 -11.37 21.36
N VAL A 39 -12.88 -11.20 20.44
CA VAL A 39 -13.02 -10.36 19.24
C VAL A 39 -14.00 -11.02 18.25
N GLU A 40 -13.92 -12.33 18.08
CA GLU A 40 -14.86 -13.10 17.24
C GLU A 40 -16.32 -12.97 17.73
N ARG A 41 -16.55 -12.97 19.05
CA ARG A 41 -17.89 -12.81 19.65
C ARG A 41 -18.48 -11.43 19.39
N VAL A 42 -17.65 -10.39 19.46
CA VAL A 42 -18.06 -8.99 19.23
C VAL A 42 -18.37 -8.76 17.74
N LEU A 43 -17.61 -9.39 16.84
CA LEU A 43 -17.82 -9.29 15.39
C LEU A 43 -19.05 -10.07 14.93
N ARG A 44 -19.28 -11.28 15.44
CA ARG A 44 -20.48 -12.09 15.12
C ARG A 44 -21.80 -11.44 15.58
N SER A 45 -21.77 -10.57 16.59
CA SER A 45 -22.97 -9.94 17.15
C SER A 45 -23.33 -8.58 16.53
N ASN A 46 -22.45 -7.95 15.74
CA ASN A 46 -22.63 -6.54 15.32
C ASN A 46 -22.41 -6.24 13.82
N LEU A 47 -22.15 -7.22 12.96
CA LEU A 47 -21.86 -6.99 11.53
C LEU A 47 -23.08 -7.16 10.63
N ASP A 48 -23.97 -6.15 10.65
CA ASP A 48 -24.68 -5.73 9.45
C ASP A 48 -23.72 -4.83 8.65
N LEU A 49 -23.59 -5.06 7.33
CA LEU A 49 -22.71 -4.35 6.38
C LEU A 49 -22.85 -2.81 6.44
N ARG A 50 -23.94 -2.31 7.02
CA ARG A 50 -24.16 -0.88 7.29
C ARG A 50 -23.20 -0.33 8.35
N TYR A 51 -22.74 -1.12 9.32
CA TYR A 51 -22.00 -0.63 10.49
C TYR A 51 -20.54 -0.24 10.20
N VAL A 52 -19.87 -0.89 9.24
CA VAL A 52 -18.50 -0.50 8.82
C VAL A 52 -18.53 0.88 8.13
N ALA A 53 -19.55 1.14 7.32
CA ALA A 53 -19.80 2.47 6.76
C ALA A 53 -20.24 3.47 7.84
N SER A 54 -21.08 3.06 8.79
CA SER A 54 -21.54 3.91 9.91
C SER A 54 -20.43 4.30 10.89
N VAL A 55 -19.43 3.45 11.17
CA VAL A 55 -18.33 3.78 12.11
C VAL A 55 -17.33 4.75 11.48
N VAL A 56 -17.12 4.66 10.15
CA VAL A 56 -16.35 5.65 9.38
C VAL A 56 -17.13 6.98 9.27
N ALA A 57 -18.44 6.92 9.01
CA ALA A 57 -19.31 8.10 8.93
C ALA A 57 -19.57 8.78 10.29
N LEU A 58 -19.73 8.03 11.39
CA LEU A 58 -19.95 8.54 12.75
C LEU A 58 -18.69 9.19 13.33
N ARG A 59 -17.49 8.76 12.92
CA ARG A 59 -16.23 9.45 13.29
C ARG A 59 -16.01 10.74 12.48
N ALA A 60 -16.47 10.79 11.22
CA ALA A 60 -16.49 12.02 10.43
C ALA A 60 -17.48 13.05 11.00
N LEU A 61 -18.69 12.63 11.40
CA LEU A 61 -19.69 13.51 12.01
C LEU A 61 -19.30 14.01 13.42
N ARG A 62 -18.53 13.24 14.20
CA ARG A 62 -18.01 13.71 15.50
C ARG A 62 -16.91 14.78 15.37
N LYS A 63 -16.13 14.76 14.28
CA LYS A 63 -15.15 15.83 13.96
C LYS A 63 -15.84 17.11 13.46
N ILE A 64 -16.95 17.01 12.73
CA ILE A 64 -17.72 18.17 12.25
C ILE A 64 -18.54 18.79 13.40
N GLY A 65 -19.19 17.98 14.25
CA GLY A 65 -19.94 18.47 15.41
C GLY A 65 -19.06 19.07 16.52
N GLY A 66 -17.83 18.55 16.71
CA GLY A 66 -16.85 19.10 17.65
C GLY A 66 -16.25 20.43 17.20
N LEU A 67 -16.20 20.70 15.88
CA LEU A 67 -15.76 21.98 15.34
C LEU A 67 -16.89 23.03 15.40
N ALA A 68 -18.14 22.65 15.15
CA ALA A 68 -19.30 23.53 15.32
C ALA A 68 -19.51 23.98 16.78
N ALA A 69 -19.29 23.09 17.75
CA ALA A 69 -19.37 23.41 19.17
C ALA A 69 -18.21 24.30 19.66
N ARG A 70 -17.06 24.30 18.96
CA ARG A 70 -15.91 25.18 19.25
C ARG A 70 -15.99 26.55 18.57
N ILE A 71 -16.80 26.70 17.53
CA ILE A 71 -17.06 27.99 16.88
C ILE A 71 -18.16 28.78 17.60
N GLY A 72 -19.09 28.11 18.29
CA GLY A 72 -20.20 28.77 19.01
C GLY A 72 -19.87 29.37 20.39
N ALA A 73 -18.70 29.11 20.96
CA ALA A 73 -18.39 29.46 22.36
C ALA A 73 -17.39 30.60 22.57
N VAL A 74 -16.95 31.32 21.53
CA VAL A 74 -16.02 32.45 21.68
C VAL A 74 -16.48 33.69 20.91
N ALA A 75 -17.46 34.37 21.48
CA ALA A 75 -17.59 35.84 21.47
C ALA A 75 -18.53 36.22 22.65
N PRO A 76 -18.36 37.35 23.36
CA PRO A 76 -17.87 38.62 22.82
C PRO A 76 -17.00 39.53 23.73
N ARG A 77 -16.57 40.66 23.14
CA ARG A 77 -16.07 41.95 23.71
C ARG A 77 -14.53 41.99 23.84
N LEU A 78 -13.78 42.93 23.25
CA LEU A 78 -13.96 44.38 23.20
C LEU A 78 -13.02 45.08 22.15
N ARG A 79 -13.57 46.11 21.46
CA ARG A 79 -12.99 47.40 20.94
C ARG A 79 -11.49 47.59 20.57
N ARG A 80 -11.33 48.21 19.37
CA ARG A 80 -10.41 49.32 18.94
C ARG A 80 -8.88 49.03 18.99
N SER A 81 -7.99 49.47 18.09
CA SER A 81 -7.97 50.57 17.11
C SER A 81 -6.82 50.39 16.09
N THR A 82 -7.03 50.87 14.86
CA THR A 82 -6.09 51.57 13.92
C THR A 82 -4.60 51.22 13.84
N GLY A 83 -4.10 51.02 12.61
CA GLY A 83 -2.69 51.26 12.25
C GLY A 83 -2.28 50.70 10.89
N ASN A 84 -2.20 51.57 9.89
CA ASN A 84 -1.61 51.38 8.55
C ASN A 84 -0.08 51.58 8.62
N VAL A 85 0.77 50.78 7.94
CA VAL A 85 2.05 51.23 7.30
C VAL A 85 2.49 50.22 6.23
N ASP A 86 2.95 50.78 5.11
CA ASP A 86 3.47 50.22 3.86
C ASP A 86 4.87 49.58 3.88
N ASP A 87 5.12 48.83 2.79
CA ASP A 87 6.33 48.70 1.93
C ASP A 87 7.71 48.29 2.50
N GLY A 88 8.41 47.45 1.74
CA GLY A 88 9.80 47.09 1.99
C GLY A 88 10.27 45.84 1.27
N SER A 89 10.54 45.94 -0.02
CA SER A 89 11.30 44.96 -0.81
C SER A 89 12.71 44.71 -0.25
N VAL A 90 13.11 43.45 -0.06
CA VAL A 90 14.52 43.03 -0.14
C VAL A 90 14.59 41.68 -0.83
N ALA A 91 15.16 41.69 -2.03
CA ALA A 91 15.47 40.51 -2.82
C ALA A 91 16.71 39.77 -2.29
N ALA A 92 16.85 38.53 -2.77
CA ALA A 92 18.03 37.67 -2.77
C ALA A 92 18.23 36.76 -1.54
N LYS A 93 17.71 35.53 -1.68
CA LYS A 93 18.49 34.28 -1.65
C LYS A 93 17.61 33.18 -2.24
N GLN A 94 17.71 32.95 -3.55
CA GLN A 94 17.17 31.74 -4.19
C GLN A 94 17.98 30.53 -3.70
N PRO A 95 17.38 29.50 -3.10
CA PRO A 95 18.04 28.23 -2.92
C PRO A 95 17.41 27.22 -3.88
N ILE A 96 18.08 26.89 -4.99
CA ILE A 96 18.31 25.53 -5.59
C ILE A 96 17.11 24.52 -5.66
N ILE A 97 15.89 24.89 -5.31
CA ILE A 97 14.68 24.07 -5.20
C ILE A 97 13.83 24.17 -6.49
N GLU A 98 14.17 25.10 -7.39
CA GLU A 98 13.34 25.45 -8.55
C GLU A 98 13.61 24.58 -9.80
N LEU A 99 14.19 23.39 -9.65
CA LEU A 99 14.54 22.50 -10.78
C LEU A 99 13.96 21.08 -10.70
N GLN A 100 12.97 20.81 -9.84
CA GLN A 100 12.42 19.45 -9.69
C GLN A 100 10.90 19.28 -9.61
N LEU A 101 10.11 20.33 -9.87
CA LEU A 101 8.66 20.21 -9.96
C LEU A 101 8.09 21.06 -11.10
N GLN A 102 8.44 20.71 -12.34
CA GLN A 102 7.56 20.98 -13.47
C GLN A 102 6.79 19.69 -13.77
N ARG A 103 5.67 19.50 -13.08
CA ARG A 103 4.62 18.58 -13.51
C ARG A 103 3.44 19.45 -13.93
N ASP A 104 2.83 19.12 -15.05
CA ASP A 104 1.48 19.60 -15.37
C ASP A 104 0.56 19.06 -14.27
N GLU A 105 0.07 19.94 -13.39
CA GLU A 105 -0.90 19.62 -12.32
C GLU A 105 -2.27 19.13 -12.85
N GLY A 106 -2.40 18.91 -14.17
CA GLY A 106 -3.65 18.57 -14.85
C GLY A 106 -3.92 17.08 -15.07
N GLU A 107 -2.93 16.19 -14.98
CA GLU A 107 -3.16 14.75 -15.19
C GLU A 107 -3.44 14.05 -13.85
N GLY A 108 -4.73 13.80 -13.58
CA GLY A 108 -5.16 13.02 -12.42
C GLY A 108 -4.57 11.61 -12.40
N LEU A 109 -4.53 11.00 -11.21
CA LEU A 109 -4.04 9.64 -11.03
C LEU A 109 -4.87 8.66 -11.87
N ARG A 110 -4.26 8.01 -12.86
CA ARG A 110 -4.90 6.94 -13.64
C ARG A 110 -5.08 5.72 -12.74
N ILE A 111 -6.32 5.39 -12.42
CA ILE A 111 -6.72 4.25 -11.58
C ILE A 111 -7.19 3.08 -12.46
N PRO A 112 -6.72 1.84 -12.23
CA PRO A 112 -7.23 0.68 -12.96
C PRO A 112 -8.69 0.37 -12.62
N GLU A 113 -9.40 -0.23 -13.56
CA GLU A 113 -10.79 -0.66 -13.35
C GLU A 113 -10.88 -1.77 -12.30
N ILE A 114 -11.74 -1.61 -11.29
CA ILE A 114 -11.95 -2.62 -10.26
C ILE A 114 -13.21 -3.41 -10.57
N TRP A 115 -13.06 -4.69 -10.91
CA TRP A 115 -14.19 -5.60 -11.12
C TRP A 115 -14.85 -5.94 -9.77
N THR A 116 -16.03 -5.38 -9.51
CA THR A 116 -16.76 -5.53 -8.23
C THR A 116 -17.65 -6.77 -8.15
N SER A 117 -17.78 -7.56 -9.23
CA SER A 117 -18.72 -8.68 -9.27
C SER A 117 -18.28 -9.90 -8.41
N PRO A 118 -19.21 -10.62 -7.74
CA PRO A 118 -18.89 -11.72 -6.81
C PRO A 118 -18.60 -13.09 -7.45
N ALA A 119 -18.91 -13.31 -8.73
CA ALA A 119 -18.65 -14.58 -9.41
C ALA A 119 -17.19 -14.62 -9.90
N ARG A 120 -16.46 -15.72 -9.59
CA ARG A 120 -15.02 -15.97 -9.85
C ARG A 120 -14.38 -14.92 -10.76
N ARG A 121 -13.85 -13.86 -10.13
CA ARG A 121 -13.32 -12.69 -10.85
C ARG A 121 -12.23 -13.15 -11.80
N PRO A 122 -12.26 -12.81 -13.10
CA PRO A 122 -11.13 -13.06 -13.99
C PRO A 122 -9.87 -12.39 -13.42
N PHE A 123 -8.70 -12.91 -13.78
CA PHE A 123 -7.44 -12.32 -13.29
C PHE A 123 -7.31 -10.89 -13.85
N PRO A 124 -7.08 -9.85 -13.02
CA PRO A 124 -6.99 -8.48 -13.51
C PRO A 124 -5.85 -8.31 -14.51
N ARG A 125 -6.13 -7.72 -15.66
CA ARG A 125 -5.13 -7.54 -16.74
C ARG A 125 -4.38 -6.22 -16.59
N HIS A 126 -3.85 -5.96 -15.41
CA HIS A 126 -3.05 -4.76 -15.13
C HIS A 126 -1.64 -5.16 -14.68
N ILE A 127 -0.63 -4.42 -15.13
CA ILE A 127 0.75 -4.54 -14.69
C ILE A 127 1.17 -3.22 -14.06
N PHE A 128 1.60 -3.28 -12.81
CA PHE A 128 2.18 -2.18 -12.07
C PHE A 128 3.70 -2.28 -12.07
N GLN A 129 4.34 -1.15 -12.34
CA GLN A 129 5.74 -0.90 -12.00
C GLN A 129 5.82 0.45 -11.30
N THR A 130 6.80 0.62 -10.41
CA THR A 130 7.04 1.91 -9.75
C THR A 130 8.46 2.41 -10.00
N TRP A 131 8.60 3.73 -10.11
CA TRP A 131 9.89 4.39 -10.18
C TRP A 131 9.84 5.73 -9.47
N LYS A 132 10.98 6.35 -9.18
CA LYS A 132 11.01 7.66 -8.49
C LYS A 132 10.25 8.76 -9.25
N SER A 133 10.27 8.69 -10.58
CA SER A 133 9.63 9.64 -11.48
C SER A 133 9.24 8.96 -12.78
N LYS A 134 8.08 9.30 -13.35
CA LYS A 134 7.68 8.76 -14.66
C LYS A 134 8.43 9.38 -15.83
N THR A 135 8.97 10.58 -15.66
CA THR A 135 9.59 11.36 -16.74
C THR A 135 11.09 11.13 -16.85
N HIS A 136 11.73 10.70 -15.77
CA HIS A 136 13.19 10.52 -15.70
C HIS A 136 13.56 9.07 -15.34
N VAL A 137 13.23 8.14 -16.23
CA VAL A 137 13.60 6.72 -16.12
C VAL A 137 14.92 6.48 -16.87
N PRO A 138 15.99 5.94 -16.24
CA PRO A 138 17.23 5.64 -16.95
C PRO A 138 17.03 4.57 -18.04
N GLU A 139 17.82 4.65 -19.10
CA GLU A 139 17.62 3.88 -20.34
C GLU A 139 17.53 2.36 -20.12
N ASN A 140 18.36 1.80 -19.24
CA ASN A 140 18.33 0.37 -18.93
C ASN A 140 16.98 -0.05 -18.30
N TYR A 141 16.45 0.72 -17.35
CA TYR A 141 15.15 0.47 -16.74
C TYR A 141 13.99 0.69 -17.71
N ALA A 142 14.09 1.71 -18.58
CA ALA A 142 13.12 1.94 -19.63
C ALA A 142 13.07 0.76 -20.61
N ARG A 143 14.22 0.24 -21.03
CA ARG A 143 14.32 -0.94 -21.90
C ARG A 143 13.71 -2.19 -21.26
N TRP A 144 13.99 -2.44 -19.98
CA TRP A 144 13.41 -3.59 -19.27
C TRP A 144 11.89 -3.44 -19.10
N SER A 145 11.41 -2.27 -18.70
CA SER A 145 9.97 -1.97 -18.65
C SER A 145 9.30 -2.14 -20.03
N GLU A 146 9.96 -1.74 -21.11
CA GLU A 146 9.44 -1.89 -22.46
C GLU A 146 9.33 -3.37 -22.86
N SER A 147 10.28 -4.22 -22.46
CA SER A 147 10.19 -5.67 -22.67
C SER A 147 8.93 -6.28 -22.02
N VAL A 148 8.54 -5.78 -20.83
CA VAL A 148 7.31 -6.19 -20.15
C VAL A 148 6.08 -5.79 -20.97
N LYS A 149 6.02 -4.54 -21.44
CA LYS A 149 4.89 -4.04 -22.25
C LYS A 149 4.75 -4.80 -23.56
N ILE A 150 5.85 -4.99 -24.30
CA ILE A 150 5.85 -5.69 -25.59
C ILE A 150 5.32 -7.13 -25.45
N ARG A 151 5.80 -7.86 -24.43
CA ARG A 151 5.40 -9.27 -24.23
C ARG A 151 4.02 -9.45 -23.61
N ASN A 152 3.45 -8.38 -23.05
CA ASN A 152 2.15 -8.40 -22.38
C ASN A 152 1.23 -7.31 -22.94
N ALA A 153 1.21 -7.14 -24.27
CA ALA A 153 0.44 -6.09 -24.95
C ALA A 153 -1.08 -6.13 -24.69
N ASN A 154 -1.59 -7.24 -24.15
CA ASN A 154 -2.98 -7.42 -23.71
C ASN A 154 -3.23 -7.02 -22.25
N PHE A 155 -2.23 -6.44 -21.56
CA PHE A 155 -2.35 -5.88 -20.21
C PHE A 155 -2.26 -4.36 -20.27
N GLU A 156 -3.02 -3.70 -19.39
CA GLU A 156 -2.87 -2.28 -19.14
C GLU A 156 -1.64 -2.04 -18.24
N HIS A 157 -0.74 -1.17 -18.67
CA HIS A 157 0.49 -0.87 -17.94
C HIS A 157 0.37 0.43 -17.15
N PHE A 158 0.75 0.36 -15.87
CA PHE A 158 0.76 1.48 -14.94
C PHE A 158 2.17 1.66 -14.40
N LEU A 159 2.82 2.74 -14.82
CA LEU A 159 4.01 3.26 -14.15
C LEU A 159 3.56 4.35 -13.16
N TRP A 160 3.71 4.11 -11.87
CA TRP A 160 3.41 5.08 -10.81
C TRP A 160 4.70 5.61 -10.17
N ASP A 161 4.72 6.90 -9.87
CA ASP A 161 5.85 7.53 -9.18
C ASP A 161 5.63 7.70 -7.67
N ASP A 162 6.65 8.18 -6.95
CA ASP A 162 6.57 8.34 -5.49
C ASP A 162 5.39 9.22 -5.06
N PHE A 163 5.07 10.25 -5.87
CA PHE A 163 3.91 11.10 -5.62
C PHE A 163 2.60 10.33 -5.76
N ASP A 164 2.44 9.59 -6.86
CA ASP A 164 1.25 8.79 -7.11
C ASP A 164 1.06 7.69 -6.06
N ASN A 165 2.15 7.04 -5.64
CA ASN A 165 2.17 6.03 -4.59
C ASN A 165 1.64 6.60 -3.27
N ARG A 166 2.15 7.77 -2.86
CA ARG A 166 1.69 8.45 -1.64
C ARG A 166 0.24 8.93 -1.77
N LYS A 167 -0.13 9.51 -2.91
CA LYS A 167 -1.51 9.96 -3.18
C LYS A 167 -2.49 8.81 -3.08
N PHE A 168 -2.17 7.65 -3.67
CA PHE A 168 -2.98 6.44 -3.56
C PHE A 168 -3.18 6.02 -2.10
N ILE A 169 -2.12 5.99 -1.29
CA ILE A 169 -2.25 5.69 0.15
C ILE A 169 -3.12 6.72 0.85
N ALA A 170 -2.93 8.02 0.60
CA ALA A 170 -3.72 9.07 1.22
C ALA A 170 -5.22 8.96 0.89
N ASP A 171 -5.55 8.64 -0.36
CA ASP A 171 -6.93 8.60 -0.85
C ASP A 171 -7.66 7.31 -0.45
N TYR A 172 -7.00 6.15 -0.53
CA TYR A 172 -7.63 4.84 -0.32
C TYR A 172 -7.36 4.24 1.08
N TYR A 173 -6.22 4.58 1.69
CA TYR A 173 -5.77 4.01 2.97
C TYR A 173 -5.29 5.11 3.94
N PRO A 174 -6.11 6.16 4.21
CA PRO A 174 -5.69 7.30 5.03
C PRO A 174 -5.26 6.90 6.46
N TRP A 175 -5.71 5.76 6.95
CA TRP A 175 -5.31 5.21 8.24
C TRP A 175 -3.83 4.77 8.29
N PHE A 176 -3.23 4.43 7.14
CA PHE A 176 -1.84 4.00 7.03
C PHE A 176 -0.88 5.14 6.67
N LEU A 177 -1.41 6.29 6.23
CA LEU A 177 -0.59 7.40 5.71
C LEU A 177 0.47 7.89 6.72
N ALA A 178 0.14 7.95 8.02
CA ALA A 178 1.10 8.36 9.03
C ALA A 178 2.28 7.38 9.17
N ILE A 179 2.03 6.07 9.07
CA ILE A 179 3.08 5.04 9.06
C ILE A 179 3.89 5.17 7.77
N TYR A 180 3.21 5.34 6.64
CA TYR A 180 3.82 5.48 5.32
C TYR A 180 4.79 6.68 5.26
N ASP A 181 4.36 7.84 5.73
CA ASP A 181 5.17 9.06 5.75
C ASP A 181 6.36 8.95 6.72
N ALA A 182 6.19 8.22 7.82
CA ALA A 182 7.22 8.02 8.83
C ALA A 182 8.37 7.09 8.40
N TYR A 183 8.24 6.35 7.29
CA TYR A 183 9.34 5.51 6.80
C TYR A 183 10.58 6.35 6.45
N PRO A 184 11.80 5.87 6.78
CA PRO A 184 13.00 6.70 6.71
C PRO A 184 13.51 6.95 5.28
N ARG A 185 13.15 6.08 4.32
CA ARG A 185 13.61 6.14 2.92
C ARG A 185 12.51 5.65 1.98
N GLU A 186 12.54 6.14 0.73
CA GLU A 186 11.53 5.76 -0.29
C GLU A 186 11.47 4.27 -0.59
N ILE A 187 12.57 3.53 -0.44
CA ILE A 187 12.56 2.08 -0.67
C ILE A 187 11.56 1.35 0.26
N TYR A 188 11.40 1.80 1.51
CA TYR A 188 10.41 1.23 2.43
C TYR A 188 8.99 1.54 1.97
N ARG A 189 8.78 2.75 1.43
CA ARG A 189 7.49 3.20 0.91
C ARG A 189 7.10 2.44 -0.36
N ALA A 190 8.04 2.25 -1.27
CA ALA A 190 7.87 1.44 -2.48
C ALA A 190 7.60 -0.04 -2.15
N ASP A 191 8.29 -0.59 -1.16
CA ASP A 191 8.06 -1.95 -0.65
C ASP A 191 6.70 -2.12 0.03
N ALA A 192 6.25 -1.13 0.80
CA ALA A 192 4.95 -1.19 1.47
C ALA A 192 3.79 -1.02 0.47
N VAL A 193 3.86 0.00 -0.40
CA VAL A 193 2.74 0.39 -1.27
C VAL A 193 2.34 -0.71 -2.25
N ARG A 194 3.31 -1.51 -2.73
CA ARG A 194 3.02 -2.61 -3.66
C ARG A 194 2.04 -3.64 -3.10
N TYR A 195 2.03 -3.90 -1.79
CA TYR A 195 1.02 -4.79 -1.17
C TYR A 195 -0.38 -4.19 -1.20
N PHE A 196 -0.49 -2.86 -1.12
CA PHE A 196 -1.77 -2.15 -1.27
C PHE A 196 -2.27 -2.18 -2.71
N PHE A 197 -1.38 -2.12 -3.72
CA PHE A 197 -1.77 -2.35 -5.11
C PHE A 197 -2.33 -3.75 -5.30
N MET A 198 -1.62 -4.76 -4.79
CA MET A 198 -2.05 -6.16 -4.93
C MET A 198 -3.39 -6.43 -4.24
N TYR A 199 -3.65 -5.82 -3.08
CA TYR A 199 -4.96 -5.91 -2.44
C TYR A 199 -6.05 -5.15 -3.20
N GLN A 200 -5.83 -3.87 -3.53
CA GLN A 200 -6.86 -3.02 -4.11
C GLN A 200 -7.22 -3.42 -5.54
N PHE A 201 -6.21 -3.69 -6.35
CA PHE A 201 -6.35 -3.87 -7.80
C PHE A 201 -6.04 -5.30 -8.22
N GLY A 202 -5.17 -6.01 -7.49
CA GLY A 202 -4.61 -7.27 -7.99
C GLY A 202 -3.80 -7.04 -9.27
N GLY A 203 -3.81 -8.01 -10.16
CA GLY A 203 -3.00 -7.98 -11.38
C GLY A 203 -1.58 -8.44 -11.08
N ILE A 204 -0.60 -7.78 -11.70
CA ILE A 204 0.82 -8.14 -11.60
C ILE A 204 1.59 -6.90 -11.13
N TYR A 205 2.51 -7.09 -10.19
CA TYR A 205 3.53 -6.11 -9.85
C TYR A 205 4.91 -6.64 -10.29
N LEU A 206 5.72 -5.77 -10.90
CA LEU A 206 7.10 -6.03 -11.31
C LEU A 206 7.99 -4.84 -10.97
N ASP A 207 9.20 -5.08 -10.46
CA ASP A 207 10.19 -4.02 -10.35
C ASP A 207 10.68 -3.56 -11.74
N MET A 208 11.15 -2.31 -11.83
CA MET A 208 11.60 -1.70 -13.09
C MET A 208 12.90 -2.33 -13.64
N ASP A 209 13.64 -3.08 -12.82
CA ASP A 209 14.82 -3.85 -13.21
C ASP A 209 14.52 -5.29 -13.65
N THR A 210 13.27 -5.57 -14.01
CA THR A 210 12.84 -6.87 -14.51
C THR A 210 12.74 -6.89 -16.03
N GLU A 211 13.59 -7.69 -16.69
CA GLU A 211 13.42 -8.03 -18.10
C GLU A 211 12.38 -9.14 -18.25
N CYS A 212 11.39 -8.92 -19.10
CA CYS A 212 10.39 -9.92 -19.42
C CYS A 212 10.94 -10.79 -20.56
N LEU A 213 11.05 -12.09 -20.33
CA LEU A 213 11.53 -13.06 -21.32
C LEU A 213 10.40 -13.79 -22.04
N GLU A 214 9.23 -13.90 -21.41
CA GLU A 214 8.05 -14.59 -21.94
C GLU A 214 6.76 -13.89 -21.49
N PRO A 215 5.65 -14.02 -22.24
CA PRO A 215 4.34 -13.52 -21.80
C PRO A 215 3.91 -14.11 -20.46
N LEU A 216 3.35 -13.28 -19.57
CA LEU A 216 2.96 -13.69 -18.21
C LEU A 216 1.56 -14.29 -18.15
N ALA A 217 0.69 -14.00 -19.13
CA ALA A 217 -0.70 -14.44 -19.16
C ALA A 217 -0.89 -15.95 -18.88
N PRO A 218 -0.09 -16.87 -19.45
CA PRO A 218 -0.27 -18.30 -19.22
C PRO A 218 -0.08 -18.75 -17.76
N LEU A 219 0.57 -17.95 -16.92
CA LEU A 219 0.77 -18.25 -15.50
C LEU A 219 -0.54 -18.16 -14.69
N PHE A 220 -1.53 -17.42 -15.20
CA PHE A 220 -2.74 -17.04 -14.47
C PHE A 220 -4.00 -17.81 -14.90
N ASP A 221 -3.82 -18.83 -15.75
CA ASP A 221 -4.88 -19.77 -16.14
C ASP A 221 -5.12 -20.87 -15.07
N SER A 222 -4.39 -20.83 -13.96
CA SER A 222 -4.53 -21.77 -12.84
C SER A 222 -5.63 -21.37 -11.85
N SER A 223 -5.98 -22.31 -10.97
CA SER A 223 -6.98 -22.10 -9.90
C SER A 223 -6.47 -21.27 -8.71
N ALA A 224 -5.20 -20.88 -8.71
CA ALA A 224 -4.63 -20.09 -7.64
C ALA A 224 -5.14 -18.65 -7.64
N ASP A 225 -5.03 -18.00 -6.48
CA ASP A 225 -5.47 -16.62 -6.31
C ASP A 225 -4.32 -15.65 -6.06
N VAL A 226 -3.17 -16.15 -5.58
CA VAL A 226 -1.94 -15.40 -5.33
C VAL A 226 -0.74 -16.18 -5.87
N TRP A 227 0.15 -15.49 -6.57
CA TRP A 227 1.40 -15.99 -7.12
C TRP A 227 2.54 -15.12 -6.61
N LEU A 228 3.55 -15.77 -6.06
CA LEU A 228 4.76 -15.11 -5.56
C LEU A 228 5.97 -15.63 -6.34
N GLY A 229 6.93 -14.75 -6.61
CA GLY A 229 8.22 -15.18 -7.15
C GLY A 229 8.93 -16.14 -6.21
N ARG A 230 9.91 -16.88 -6.74
CA ARG A 230 10.83 -17.68 -5.94
C ARG A 230 12.27 -17.39 -6.33
N MET A 231 13.10 -17.07 -5.35
CA MET A 231 14.54 -16.86 -5.52
C MET A 231 15.31 -18.05 -4.97
N GLY A 232 16.11 -18.69 -5.84
CA GLY A 232 16.90 -19.86 -5.46
C GLY A 232 16.07 -21.13 -5.23
N ASN A 233 16.76 -22.19 -4.81
CA ASN A 233 16.15 -23.50 -4.56
C ASN A 233 15.80 -23.72 -3.09
N ASP A 234 16.51 -23.04 -2.19
CA ASP A 234 16.28 -23.12 -0.76
C ASP A 234 15.00 -22.36 -0.36
N ALA A 235 14.02 -23.09 0.18
CA ALA A 235 12.75 -22.51 0.64
C ALA A 235 12.87 -21.80 2.00
N ASP A 236 13.89 -22.15 2.78
CA ASP A 236 14.11 -21.63 4.13
C ASP A 236 15.00 -20.38 4.10
N PHE A 237 15.63 -20.09 2.96
CA PHE A 237 16.33 -18.84 2.74
C PHE A 237 15.40 -17.64 2.99
N PRO A 238 15.78 -16.65 3.85
CA PRO A 238 14.89 -15.55 4.22
C PRO A 238 14.38 -14.69 3.06
N HIS A 239 15.14 -14.59 1.97
CA HIS A 239 14.74 -13.86 0.76
C HIS A 239 14.27 -14.78 -0.37
N SER A 240 13.93 -16.04 -0.07
CA SER A 240 13.43 -17.01 -1.05
C SER A 240 12.14 -16.58 -1.74
N ILE A 241 11.39 -15.65 -1.15
CA ILE A 241 10.22 -15.01 -1.76
C ILE A 241 10.52 -13.51 -1.98
N PRO A 242 10.88 -13.10 -3.20
CA PRO A 242 11.08 -11.70 -3.54
C PRO A 242 9.74 -10.95 -3.59
N ASN A 243 9.74 -9.68 -3.18
CA ASN A 243 8.63 -8.76 -3.42
C ASN A 243 8.78 -8.01 -4.78
N ALA A 244 9.79 -8.36 -5.58
CA ALA A 244 10.06 -7.78 -6.89
C ALA A 244 9.10 -8.27 -8.00
N ILE A 245 8.48 -9.44 -7.82
CA ILE A 245 7.49 -10.00 -8.73
C ILE A 245 6.38 -10.70 -7.93
N MET A 246 5.15 -10.22 -8.12
CA MET A 246 3.97 -10.72 -7.42
C MET A 246 2.77 -10.61 -8.34
N ALA A 247 1.81 -11.51 -8.16
CA ALA A 247 0.55 -11.46 -8.89
C ALA A 247 -0.58 -11.96 -8.01
N SER A 248 -1.79 -11.42 -8.19
CA SER A 248 -2.98 -11.95 -7.52
C SER A 248 -4.26 -11.47 -8.17
N ARG A 249 -5.36 -12.15 -7.88
CA ARG A 249 -6.68 -11.51 -8.00
C ARG A 249 -6.77 -10.35 -6.98
N SER A 250 -7.67 -9.41 -7.19
CA SER A 250 -7.90 -8.33 -6.23
C SER A 250 -8.52 -8.86 -4.93
N PHE A 251 -8.33 -8.13 -3.83
CA PHE A 251 -8.89 -8.36 -2.50
C PHE A 251 -8.53 -9.69 -1.85
N GLN A 252 -7.34 -10.21 -2.15
CA GLN A 252 -6.83 -11.42 -1.50
C GLN A 252 -6.37 -11.13 -0.08
N GLU A 253 -6.83 -11.97 0.84
CA GLU A 253 -6.59 -11.84 2.29
C GLU A 253 -5.12 -11.94 2.67
N PHE A 254 -4.34 -12.64 1.84
CA PHE A 254 -2.89 -12.68 1.94
C PHE A 254 -2.28 -11.28 2.09
N TRP A 255 -2.77 -10.30 1.33
CA TRP A 255 -2.26 -8.93 1.38
C TRP A 255 -2.71 -8.16 2.63
N LEU A 256 -3.86 -8.51 3.23
CA LEU A 256 -4.25 -7.97 4.53
C LEU A 256 -3.30 -8.45 5.63
N LEU A 257 -2.82 -9.69 5.55
CA LEU A 257 -1.81 -10.21 6.48
C LEU A 257 -0.47 -9.47 6.30
N ALA A 258 -0.07 -9.18 5.05
CA ALA A 258 1.12 -8.34 4.80
C ALA A 258 0.97 -6.94 5.41
N MET A 259 -0.20 -6.29 5.24
CA MET A 259 -0.51 -5.00 5.85
C MET A 259 -0.51 -5.04 7.37
N HIS A 260 -1.01 -6.13 7.97
CA HIS A 260 -0.93 -6.34 9.41
C HIS A 260 0.53 -6.33 9.89
N PHE A 261 1.41 -7.05 9.21
CA PHE A 261 2.84 -7.06 9.57
C PHE A 261 3.54 -5.73 9.32
N LEU A 262 3.12 -4.94 8.33
CA LEU A 262 3.60 -3.55 8.18
C LEU A 262 3.26 -2.71 9.42
N VAL A 263 2.03 -2.80 9.92
CA VAL A 263 1.59 -2.07 11.12
C VAL A 263 2.31 -2.59 12.36
N GLU A 264 2.38 -3.90 12.54
CA GLU A 264 3.07 -4.54 13.68
C GLU A 264 4.55 -4.12 13.75
N ASN A 265 5.24 -4.12 12.62
CA ASN A 265 6.61 -3.64 12.54
C ASN A 265 6.68 -2.16 12.93
N ALA A 266 5.84 -1.31 12.35
CA ALA A 266 5.84 0.11 12.68
C ALA A 266 5.60 0.39 14.17
N THR A 267 4.68 -0.33 14.83
CA THR A 267 4.37 -0.12 16.26
C THR A 267 5.47 -0.64 17.18
N THR A 268 5.96 -1.86 16.93
CA THR A 268 7.00 -2.50 17.76
C THR A 268 8.30 -1.69 17.73
N THR A 269 8.58 -1.08 16.59
CA THR A 269 9.79 -0.30 16.41
C THR A 269 9.74 1.07 17.07
N VAL A 270 8.55 1.68 17.19
CA VAL A 270 8.32 2.88 17.99
C VAL A 270 8.57 2.59 19.47
N GLU A 271 8.10 1.44 19.97
CA GLU A 271 8.28 1.04 21.37
C GLU A 271 9.75 0.73 21.71
N SER A 272 10.46 0.07 20.79
CA SER A 272 11.85 -0.35 21.00
C SER A 272 12.91 0.67 20.58
N HIS A 273 12.53 1.82 20.00
CA HIS A 273 13.45 2.84 19.44
C HIS A 273 14.44 2.31 18.39
N THR A 274 14.15 1.16 17.75
CA THR A 274 15.08 0.45 16.84
C THR A 274 14.84 0.74 15.35
N GLN A 275 14.09 1.80 15.01
CA GLN A 275 13.68 2.09 13.62
C GLN A 275 14.83 2.27 12.65
N ALA A 276 16.00 2.64 13.16
CA ALA A 276 17.23 2.77 12.40
C ALA A 276 17.96 1.43 12.12
N LEU A 277 17.64 0.33 12.80
CA LEU A 277 18.42 -0.92 12.74
C LEU A 277 17.86 -1.98 11.79
N ALA A 278 16.56 -1.96 11.49
CA ALA A 278 15.94 -2.94 10.60
C ALA A 278 15.90 -2.47 9.14
N GLY A 279 16.51 -3.25 8.24
CA GLY A 279 16.54 -2.99 6.80
C GLY A 279 15.15 -3.03 6.14
N PRO A 280 15.00 -2.44 4.94
CA PRO A 280 13.73 -2.44 4.21
C PRO A 280 13.22 -3.87 3.95
N GLU A 281 14.11 -4.84 3.75
CA GLU A 281 13.74 -6.23 3.50
C GLU A 281 12.90 -6.82 4.64
N THR A 282 13.28 -6.53 5.89
CA THR A 282 12.57 -6.98 7.11
C THR A 282 11.32 -6.15 7.38
N MET A 283 11.41 -4.83 7.19
CA MET A 283 10.35 -3.92 7.60
C MET A 283 9.17 -3.91 6.64
N THR A 284 9.45 -4.00 5.34
CA THR A 284 8.48 -3.76 4.27
C THR A 284 8.67 -4.71 3.08
N GLY A 285 9.85 -5.30 2.91
CA GLY A 285 10.25 -6.00 1.70
C GLY A 285 10.14 -7.53 1.78
N SER A 286 11.10 -8.21 1.14
CA SER A 286 11.08 -9.67 0.91
C SER A 286 11.01 -10.53 2.18
N ILE A 287 11.66 -10.16 3.29
CA ILE A 287 11.59 -10.94 4.54
C ILE A 287 10.20 -10.81 5.17
N LEU A 288 9.58 -9.62 5.13
CA LEU A 288 8.18 -9.46 5.56
C LEU A 288 7.24 -10.30 4.70
N LEU A 289 7.45 -10.30 3.38
CA LEU A 289 6.64 -11.10 2.46
C LEU A 289 6.81 -12.61 2.72
N LYS A 290 8.03 -13.08 3.00
CA LYS A 290 8.29 -14.47 3.41
C LYS A 290 7.59 -14.82 4.72
N LYS A 291 7.67 -13.95 5.75
CA LYS A 291 6.92 -14.11 7.01
C LYS A 291 5.41 -14.19 6.76
N THR A 292 4.90 -13.36 5.85
CA THR A 292 3.49 -13.37 5.41
C THR A 292 3.13 -14.72 4.80
N TYR A 293 3.93 -15.21 3.86
CA TYR A 293 3.76 -16.53 3.26
C TYR A 293 3.78 -17.66 4.29
N ASP A 294 4.81 -17.76 5.12
CA ASP A 294 4.95 -18.83 6.10
C ASP A 294 3.77 -18.85 7.08
N THR A 295 3.34 -17.68 7.54
CA THR A 295 2.17 -17.53 8.41
C THR A 295 0.89 -17.95 7.69
N TYR A 296 0.71 -17.54 6.43
CA TYR A 296 -0.48 -17.82 5.65
C TYR A 296 -0.62 -19.32 5.32
N VAL A 297 0.49 -20.00 5.03
CA VAL A 297 0.45 -21.44 4.70
C VAL A 297 0.33 -22.33 5.93
N SER A 298 0.90 -21.92 7.06
CA SER A 298 0.88 -22.71 8.31
C SER A 298 -0.43 -22.62 9.11
N GLY A 299 -1.21 -21.53 8.99
CA GLY A 299 -2.40 -21.26 9.82
C GLY A 299 -3.76 -21.54 9.19
#